data_AF-A0A2K8VGZ2-F1
#
_entry.id   AF-A0A2K8VGZ2-F1
#
_cell.length_a   1.000
_cell.length_b   1.000
_cell.length_c   1.000
_cell.angle_alpha   90.00
_cell.angle_beta   90.00
_cell.angle_gamma   90.00
#
_symmetry.space_group_name_H-M   'P 1'
#
loop_
_entity.id
_entity.type
_entity.pdbx_description
1 polymer ?
#
loop_
_entity_poly.entity_id
_entity_poly.type
_entity_poly.pdbx_seq_one_letter_code
_entity_poly.pdbx_strand_id
1 'polypeptide(L)'
;MSGEKTDIFHFELLKKEIVATFLKTHSAPNTIEEWKGEDIVLFQEDLFEKVKGKVSEKWFYTYCKNSTDKLPRIDILNLLSKYVGYLNWNDFVNQHQKSLPKKNNYTKIVALIIGIGLISWYFFQPKTHDYVFCFVDHITDTPITKTNLDITILPLNESPLYFKTDTTGCFRYSTSEDQITFVVSSPYHKTDTIKRTFASNNNSTVRIASDDYSLMLDYYANNNIKDWKAHKAKLDNLIDDEVEIYRFYGNRLGVEIYSKMSFIQLISTPTKSLNRIKILDKSIRNEKIVKLKFIVK
;
A
#
# COMPACT_ATOMS: atom_id res chain seq x y z
N MET A 1 -20.65 36.84 13.15
CA MET A 1 -20.66 37.55 11.83
C MET A 1 -21.79 37.13 10.88
N SER A 2 -22.78 36.32 11.29
CA SER A 2 -23.83 35.80 10.37
C SER A 2 -25.19 36.53 10.44
N GLY A 3 -25.52 37.23 11.53
CA GLY A 3 -26.83 37.89 11.70
C GLY A 3 -26.97 39.19 10.91
N GLU A 4 -25.99 40.08 11.03
CA GLU A 4 -26.04 41.44 10.46
C GLU A 4 -26.14 41.47 8.91
N LYS A 5 -25.46 40.53 8.22
CA LYS A 5 -25.60 40.38 6.75
C LYS A 5 -26.98 39.89 6.33
N THR A 6 -27.65 39.12 7.18
CA THR A 6 -28.99 38.60 6.91
C THR A 6 -30.02 39.72 7.04
N ASP A 7 -29.85 40.62 8.01
CA ASP A 7 -30.80 41.72 8.22
C ASP A 7 -30.71 42.81 7.13
N ILE A 8 -29.49 43.10 6.61
CA ILE A 8 -29.31 44.00 5.45
C ILE A 8 -29.99 43.42 4.20
N PHE A 9 -29.89 42.11 3.98
CA PHE A 9 -30.55 41.45 2.85
C PHE A 9 -32.09 41.63 2.91
N HIS A 10 -32.69 41.48 4.09
CA HIS A 10 -34.12 41.72 4.25
C HIS A 10 -34.48 43.18 4.01
N PHE A 11 -33.61 44.13 4.38
CA PHE A 11 -33.89 45.55 4.15
C PHE A 11 -33.87 45.90 2.66
N GLU A 12 -32.96 45.31 1.89
CA GLU A 12 -32.97 45.41 0.42
C GLU A 12 -34.22 44.80 -0.21
N LEU A 13 -34.75 43.71 0.36
CA LEU A 13 -36.03 43.16 -0.07
C LEU A 13 -37.20 44.10 0.25
N LEU A 14 -37.20 44.70 1.44
CA LEU A 14 -38.21 45.68 1.85
C LEU A 14 -38.23 46.89 0.90
N LYS A 15 -37.06 47.40 0.48
CA LYS A 15 -36.98 48.48 -0.52
C LYS A 15 -37.72 48.14 -1.81
N LYS A 16 -37.57 46.91 -2.31
CA LYS A 16 -38.25 46.46 -3.53
C LYS A 16 -39.76 46.42 -3.37
N GLU A 17 -40.25 45.98 -2.21
CA GLU A 17 -41.69 45.98 -1.91
C GLU A 17 -42.25 47.39 -1.71
N ILE A 18 -41.45 48.32 -1.17
CA ILE A 18 -41.81 49.73 -1.08
C ILE A 18 -42.02 50.29 -2.49
N VAL A 19 -41.08 50.06 -3.40
CA VAL A 19 -41.21 50.50 -4.80
C VAL A 19 -42.45 49.88 -5.43
N ALA A 20 -42.64 48.57 -5.31
CA ALA A 20 -43.81 47.88 -5.87
C ALA A 20 -45.14 48.40 -5.29
N THR A 21 -45.16 48.81 -4.02
CA THR A 21 -46.35 49.38 -3.37
C THR A 21 -46.61 50.81 -3.81
N PHE A 22 -45.56 51.62 -3.95
CA PHE A 22 -45.67 53.01 -4.39
C PHE A 22 -46.12 53.11 -5.85
N LEU A 23 -45.58 52.26 -6.72
CA LEU A 23 -45.91 52.22 -8.15
C LEU A 23 -47.35 51.74 -8.46
N LYS A 24 -48.10 51.26 -7.45
CA LYS A 24 -49.53 50.94 -7.62
C LYS A 24 -50.39 52.19 -7.79
N THR A 25 -49.97 53.32 -7.19
CA THR A 25 -50.76 54.56 -7.16
C THR A 25 -50.04 55.76 -7.76
N HIS A 26 -48.73 55.69 -7.92
CA HIS A 26 -47.89 56.79 -8.44
C HIS A 26 -46.98 56.30 -9.57
N SER A 27 -46.50 57.24 -10.40
CA SER A 27 -45.55 56.96 -11.49
C SER A 27 -44.15 57.47 -11.10
N ALA A 28 -43.19 56.56 -10.94
CA ALA A 28 -41.79 56.85 -10.62
C ALA A 28 -40.86 55.77 -11.22
N PRO A 29 -39.52 55.95 -11.21
CA PRO A 29 -38.58 54.92 -11.63
C PRO A 29 -38.73 53.61 -10.84
N ASN A 30 -38.44 52.47 -11.50
CA ASN A 30 -38.54 51.13 -10.91
C ASN A 30 -37.44 50.81 -9.89
N THR A 31 -36.46 51.69 -9.76
CA THR A 31 -35.32 51.58 -8.83
C THR A 31 -35.40 52.75 -7.85
N ILE A 32 -35.44 52.45 -6.55
CA ILE A 32 -35.59 53.47 -5.50
C ILE A 32 -34.38 54.42 -5.47
N GLU A 33 -33.24 53.93 -5.95
CA GLU A 33 -31.99 54.67 -6.12
C GLU A 33 -32.04 55.71 -7.25
N GLU A 34 -33.06 55.70 -8.12
CA GLU A 34 -33.22 56.66 -9.22
C GLU A 34 -34.20 57.80 -8.88
N TRP A 35 -34.98 57.69 -7.80
CA TRP A 35 -36.00 58.66 -7.41
C TRP A 35 -35.42 60.07 -7.19
N LYS A 36 -36.02 61.09 -7.78
CA LYS A 36 -35.63 62.49 -7.65
C LYS A 36 -36.36 63.16 -6.49
N GLY A 37 -36.01 64.41 -6.17
CA GLY A 37 -36.64 65.16 -5.06
C GLY A 37 -38.16 65.17 -5.11
N GLU A 38 -38.75 65.33 -6.30
CA GLU A 38 -40.20 65.27 -6.52
C GLU A 38 -40.79 63.89 -6.16
N ASP A 39 -40.16 62.80 -6.62
CA ASP A 39 -40.57 61.42 -6.30
C ASP A 39 -40.46 61.13 -4.79
N ILE A 40 -39.42 61.65 -4.14
CA ILE A 40 -39.19 61.49 -2.70
C ILE A 40 -40.26 62.22 -1.89
N VAL A 41 -40.66 63.43 -2.30
CA VAL A 41 -41.73 64.19 -1.64
C VAL A 41 -43.07 63.47 -1.81
N LEU A 42 -43.38 63.01 -3.02
CA LEU A 42 -44.59 62.23 -3.29
C LEU A 42 -44.64 60.94 -2.46
N PHE A 43 -43.51 60.23 -2.34
CA PHE A 43 -43.42 59.07 -1.45
C PHE A 43 -43.65 59.43 0.01
N GLN A 44 -43.09 60.54 0.50
CA GLN A 44 -43.30 60.99 1.89
C GLN A 44 -44.76 61.33 2.17
N GLU A 45 -45.46 61.91 1.19
CA GLU A 45 -46.90 62.20 1.27
C GLU A 45 -47.72 60.91 1.28
N ASP A 46 -47.48 59.98 0.36
CA ASP A 46 -48.18 58.68 0.30
C ASP A 46 -47.91 57.81 1.55
N LEU A 47 -46.68 57.84 2.05
CA LEU A 47 -46.30 57.20 3.32
C LEU A 47 -47.08 57.81 4.49
N PHE A 48 -47.15 59.15 4.56
CA PHE A 48 -47.89 59.84 5.61
C PHE A 48 -49.39 59.57 5.50
N GLU A 49 -49.95 59.50 4.29
CA GLU A 49 -51.36 59.21 4.09
C GLU A 49 -51.73 57.83 4.65
N LYS A 50 -50.97 56.80 4.28
CA LYS A 50 -51.24 55.38 4.61
C LYS A 50 -50.92 55.00 6.05
N VAL A 51 -49.80 55.46 6.61
CA VAL A 51 -49.31 54.99 7.92
C VAL A 51 -49.09 56.11 8.95
N LYS A 52 -49.43 57.36 8.62
CA LYS A 52 -49.33 58.54 9.51
C LYS A 52 -47.92 58.78 10.10
N GLY A 53 -46.88 58.24 9.45
CA GLY A 53 -45.49 58.48 9.80
C GLY A 53 -44.74 59.20 8.69
N LYS A 54 -43.57 59.75 9.02
CA LYS A 54 -42.73 60.51 8.08
C LYS A 54 -41.29 60.04 8.15
N VAL A 55 -40.62 60.06 7.01
CA VAL A 55 -39.16 59.96 6.91
C VAL A 55 -38.62 61.28 6.38
N SER A 56 -37.44 61.69 6.83
CA SER A 56 -36.81 62.91 6.30
C SER A 56 -36.15 62.63 4.96
N GLU A 57 -36.02 63.66 4.13
CA GLU A 57 -35.29 63.56 2.85
C GLU A 57 -33.84 63.11 3.07
N LYS A 58 -33.17 63.64 4.11
CA LYS A 58 -31.83 63.20 4.53
C LYS A 58 -31.79 61.69 4.84
N TRP A 59 -32.82 61.16 5.50
CA TRP A 59 -32.90 59.72 5.80
C TRP A 59 -33.00 58.91 4.51
N PHE A 60 -33.83 59.35 3.56
CA PHE A 60 -34.01 58.68 2.28
C PHE A 60 -32.70 58.62 1.49
N TYR A 61 -31.96 59.73 1.39
CA TYR A 61 -30.64 59.72 0.76
C TYR A 61 -29.65 58.81 1.50
N THR A 62 -29.73 58.73 2.82
CA THR A 62 -28.81 57.91 3.60
C THR A 62 -29.05 56.43 3.33
N TYR A 63 -30.28 55.93 3.43
CA TYR A 63 -30.57 54.49 3.44
C TYR A 63 -31.15 53.94 2.14
N CYS A 64 -31.80 54.75 1.30
CA CYS A 64 -32.41 54.32 0.05
C CYS A 64 -31.51 54.57 -1.16
N LYS A 65 -30.76 55.69 -1.20
CA LYS A 65 -29.89 56.04 -2.35
C LYS A 65 -28.47 55.46 -2.26
N ASN A 66 -27.92 55.35 -1.04
CA ASN A 66 -26.56 54.87 -0.82
C ASN A 66 -26.56 53.44 -0.29
N SER A 67 -25.53 52.66 -0.64
CA SER A 67 -25.30 51.34 -0.05
C SER A 67 -24.79 51.52 1.39
N THR A 68 -25.65 51.29 2.38
CA THR A 68 -25.28 51.42 3.81
C THR A 68 -24.96 50.07 4.43
N ASP A 69 -23.83 49.99 5.12
CA ASP A 69 -23.47 48.83 5.96
C ASP A 69 -24.24 48.78 7.30
N LYS A 70 -25.13 49.75 7.54
CA LYS A 70 -25.92 49.86 8.76
C LYS A 70 -27.40 49.95 8.43
N LEU A 71 -28.21 49.29 9.25
CA LEU A 71 -29.66 49.34 9.13
C LEU A 71 -30.24 50.64 9.69
N PRO A 72 -31.38 51.10 9.14
CA PRO A 72 -32.19 52.11 9.80
C PRO A 72 -32.60 51.67 11.20
N ARG A 73 -32.94 52.65 12.04
CA ARG A 73 -33.54 52.39 13.35
C ARG A 73 -34.84 51.59 13.20
N ILE A 74 -35.14 50.75 14.20
CA ILE A 74 -36.26 49.80 14.18
C ILE A 74 -37.64 50.47 14.05
N ASP A 75 -37.80 51.71 14.53
CA ASP A 75 -39.00 52.53 14.36
C ASP A 75 -39.30 52.81 12.88
N ILE A 76 -38.27 53.14 12.10
CA ILE A 76 -38.39 53.37 10.66
C ILE A 76 -38.64 52.06 9.92
N LEU A 77 -37.96 50.97 10.30
CA LEU A 77 -38.20 49.65 9.69
C LEU A 77 -39.64 49.18 9.94
N ASN A 78 -40.18 49.39 11.14
CA ASN A 78 -41.58 49.10 11.46
C ASN A 78 -42.55 49.96 10.66
N LEU A 79 -42.26 51.26 10.51
CA LEU A 79 -43.06 52.17 9.69
C LEU A 79 -43.14 51.72 8.23
N LEU A 80 -42.00 51.39 7.64
CA LEU A 80 -41.91 50.95 6.25
C LEU A 80 -42.54 49.57 6.03
N SER A 81 -42.38 48.66 6.99
CA SER A 81 -43.03 47.35 6.94
C SER A 81 -44.56 47.47 6.97
N LYS A 82 -45.09 48.41 7.75
CA LYS A 82 -46.53 48.75 7.75
C LYS A 82 -46.99 49.32 6.43
N TYR A 83 -46.18 50.17 5.80
CA TYR A 83 -46.52 50.78 4.52
C TYR A 83 -46.71 49.74 3.42
N VAL A 84 -45.90 48.68 3.39
CA VAL A 84 -46.02 47.58 2.41
C VAL A 84 -47.01 46.48 2.84
N GLY A 85 -47.63 46.59 4.03
CA GLY A 85 -48.74 45.72 4.46
C GLY A 85 -48.44 44.70 5.58
N TYR A 86 -47.26 44.73 6.21
CA TYR A 86 -46.93 43.86 7.35
C TYR A 86 -47.16 44.55 8.70
N LEU A 87 -47.30 43.79 9.79
CA LEU A 87 -47.56 44.36 11.12
C LEU A 87 -46.39 45.21 11.64
N ASN A 88 -45.16 44.74 11.42
CA ASN A 88 -43.91 45.38 11.83
C ASN A 88 -42.71 44.71 11.12
N TRP A 89 -41.49 45.17 11.39
CA TRP A 89 -40.26 44.64 10.79
C TRP A 89 -40.05 43.15 11.07
N ASN A 90 -40.35 42.70 12.28
CA ASN A 90 -40.19 41.29 12.64
C ASN A 90 -41.16 40.40 11.86
N ASP A 91 -42.40 40.85 11.67
CA ASP A 91 -43.39 40.17 10.83
C ASP A 91 -42.92 40.05 9.37
N PHE A 92 -42.39 41.15 8.81
CA PHE A 92 -41.81 41.16 7.47
C PHE A 92 -40.64 40.17 7.33
N VAL A 93 -39.70 40.17 8.28
CA VAL A 93 -38.55 39.24 8.27
C VAL A 93 -39.01 37.80 8.40
N ASN A 94 -39.95 37.49 9.30
CA ASN A 94 -40.44 36.13 9.51
C ASN A 94 -41.15 35.56 8.28
N GLN A 95 -41.92 36.38 7.56
CA GLN A 95 -42.60 35.96 6.33
C GLN A 95 -41.61 35.74 5.17
N HIS A 96 -40.45 36.38 5.21
CA HIS A 96 -39.37 36.26 4.22
C HIS A 96 -38.20 35.37 4.65
N GLN A 97 -38.26 34.85 5.87
CA GLN A 97 -37.30 33.88 6.37
C GLN A 97 -37.56 32.56 5.66
N LYS A 98 -36.94 32.37 4.49
CA LYS A 98 -36.92 31.06 3.83
C LYS A 98 -36.46 30.04 4.87
N SER A 99 -37.33 29.09 5.21
CA SER A 99 -36.96 27.97 6.07
C SER A 99 -35.72 27.33 5.46
N LEU A 100 -34.58 27.42 6.15
CA LEU A 100 -33.41 26.63 5.78
C LEU A 100 -33.88 25.17 5.67
N PRO A 101 -33.56 24.45 4.58
CA PRO A 101 -34.02 23.08 4.43
C PRO A 101 -33.60 22.29 5.67
N LYS A 102 -34.58 21.63 6.30
CA LYS A 102 -34.37 20.70 7.42
C LYS A 102 -33.14 19.86 7.10
N LYS A 103 -32.13 19.86 7.98
CA LYS A 103 -30.90 19.08 7.87
C LYS A 103 -31.27 17.62 7.64
N ASN A 104 -31.28 17.21 6.37
CA ASN A 104 -31.87 15.97 5.91
C ASN A 104 -30.99 14.79 6.35
N ASN A 105 -31.59 13.64 6.62
CA ASN A 105 -30.92 12.39 7.04
C ASN A 105 -29.83 11.88 6.07
N TYR A 106 -29.61 12.58 4.94
CA TYR A 106 -28.57 12.31 3.95
C TYR A 106 -27.17 12.28 4.57
N THR A 107 -26.86 13.10 5.56
CA THR A 107 -25.54 13.05 6.23
C THR A 107 -25.31 11.73 6.97
N LYS A 108 -26.37 11.12 7.51
CA LYS A 108 -26.30 9.79 8.14
C LYS A 108 -26.15 8.68 7.10
N ILE A 109 -26.82 8.81 5.95
CA ILE A 109 -26.71 7.85 4.84
C ILE A 109 -25.30 7.89 4.23
N VAL A 110 -24.74 9.09 4.01
CA VAL A 110 -23.37 9.25 3.53
C VAL A 110 -22.36 8.68 4.53
N ALA A 111 -22.52 8.97 5.83
CA ALA A 111 -21.67 8.39 6.86
C ALA A 111 -21.77 6.84 6.92
N LEU A 112 -22.96 6.27 6.69
CA LEU A 112 -23.17 4.82 6.62
C LEU A 112 -22.47 4.21 5.39
N ILE A 113 -22.58 4.83 4.21
CA ILE A 113 -21.91 4.37 2.98
C ILE A 113 -20.39 4.42 3.15
N ILE A 114 -19.86 5.49 3.76
CA ILE A 114 -18.43 5.60 4.08
C ILE A 114 -18.03 4.50 5.08
N GLY A 115 -18.83 4.28 6.12
CA GLY A 115 -18.59 3.22 7.10
C GLY A 115 -18.56 1.83 6.46
N ILE A 116 -19.52 1.52 5.58
CA ILE A 116 -19.56 0.25 4.84
C ILE A 116 -18.36 0.13 3.88
N GLY A 117 -17.99 1.23 3.22
CA GLY A 117 -16.80 1.28 2.35
C GLY A 117 -15.51 0.97 3.12
N LEU A 118 -15.35 1.53 4.32
CA LEU A 118 -14.19 1.26 5.19
C LEU A 118 -14.17 -0.18 5.72
N ILE A 119 -15.34 -0.72 6.09
CA ILE A 119 -15.46 -2.12 6.53
C ILE A 119 -15.12 -3.07 5.36
N SER A 120 -15.67 -2.82 4.18
CA SER A 120 -15.35 -3.58 2.96
C SER A 120 -13.86 -3.55 2.66
N TRP A 121 -13.24 -2.35 2.65
CA TRP A 121 -11.80 -2.19 2.44
C TRP A 121 -10.95 -3.01 3.42
N TYR A 122 -11.37 -3.10 4.68
CA TYR A 122 -10.68 -3.89 5.69
C TYR A 122 -10.77 -5.41 5.42
N PHE A 123 -11.92 -5.89 4.96
CA PHE A 123 -12.12 -7.32 4.63
C PHE A 123 -11.46 -7.75 3.31
N PHE A 124 -11.24 -6.82 2.37
CA PHE A 124 -10.64 -7.10 1.06
C PHE A 124 -9.10 -7.02 1.04
N GLN A 125 -8.42 -6.84 2.19
CA GLN A 125 -6.97 -6.91 2.23
C GLN A 125 -6.48 -8.33 1.87
N PRO A 126 -5.55 -8.48 0.92
CA PRO A 126 -4.99 -9.79 0.61
C PRO A 126 -4.25 -10.32 1.84
N LYS A 127 -4.61 -11.52 2.28
CA LYS A 127 -3.90 -12.20 3.35
C LYS A 127 -2.61 -12.78 2.80
N THR A 128 -1.50 -12.45 3.45
CA THR A 128 -0.18 -13.01 3.13
C THR A 128 0.24 -13.99 4.21
N HIS A 129 0.83 -15.09 3.78
CA HIS A 129 1.38 -16.14 4.61
C HIS A 129 2.89 -16.00 4.64
N ASP A 130 3.44 -15.73 5.83
CA ASP A 130 4.88 -15.60 6.04
C ASP A 130 5.47 -16.91 6.51
N TYR A 131 6.20 -17.59 5.63
CA TYR A 131 6.89 -18.84 5.94
C TYR A 131 8.31 -18.58 6.46
N VAL A 132 8.71 -19.37 7.47
CA VAL A 132 10.07 -19.35 8.01
C VAL A 132 10.60 -20.78 8.10
N PHE A 133 11.74 -21.03 7.47
CA PHE A 133 12.41 -22.33 7.51
C PHE A 133 13.84 -22.17 8.02
N CYS A 134 14.21 -22.90 9.07
CA CYS A 134 15.54 -22.94 9.64
C CYS A 134 16.09 -24.36 9.54
N PHE A 135 17.27 -24.49 8.95
CA PHE A 135 17.82 -25.79 8.59
C PHE A 135 18.84 -26.28 9.62
N VAL A 136 18.69 -27.53 10.03
CA VAL A 136 19.59 -28.21 10.96
C VAL A 136 20.06 -29.54 10.39
N ASP A 137 21.22 -30.00 10.83
CA ASP A 137 21.70 -31.33 10.48
C ASP A 137 20.78 -32.41 11.06
N HIS A 138 20.46 -33.41 10.25
CA HIS A 138 19.53 -34.48 10.61
C HIS A 138 19.99 -35.32 11.82
N ILE A 139 21.30 -35.42 12.08
CA ILE A 139 21.86 -36.25 13.14
C ILE A 139 22.15 -35.41 14.39
N THR A 140 22.84 -34.27 14.23
CA THR A 140 23.29 -33.47 15.38
C THR A 140 22.27 -32.44 15.83
N ASP A 141 21.22 -32.18 15.04
CA ASP A 141 20.22 -31.13 15.25
C ASP A 141 20.84 -29.72 15.36
N THR A 142 22.09 -29.56 14.91
CA THR A 142 22.80 -28.27 14.94
C THR A 142 22.46 -27.42 13.72
N PRO A 143 22.29 -26.09 13.88
CA PRO A 143 22.03 -25.19 12.75
C PRO A 143 23.10 -25.24 11.65
N ILE A 144 22.68 -25.28 10.40
CA ILE A 144 23.57 -25.25 9.23
C ILE A 144 23.88 -23.80 8.86
N THR A 145 24.95 -23.25 9.45
CA THR A 145 25.34 -21.83 9.28
C THR A 145 26.65 -21.64 8.51
N LYS A 146 27.49 -22.67 8.44
CA LYS A 146 28.80 -22.60 7.79
C LYS A 146 28.71 -22.50 6.26
N THR A 147 27.61 -22.95 5.68
CA THR A 147 27.36 -22.91 4.24
C THR A 147 25.94 -22.46 3.98
N ASN A 148 25.77 -21.44 3.15
CA ASN A 148 24.44 -21.05 2.68
C ASN A 148 23.86 -22.18 1.83
N LEU A 149 22.64 -22.59 2.15
CA LEU A 149 21.87 -23.55 1.36
C LEU A 149 21.19 -22.82 0.22
N ASP A 150 21.16 -23.43 -0.96
CA ASP A 150 20.43 -22.94 -2.12
C ASP A 150 18.97 -23.39 -2.02
N ILE A 151 18.04 -22.43 -2.07
CA ILE A 151 16.60 -22.64 -1.94
C ILE A 151 15.94 -22.28 -3.27
N THR A 152 15.24 -23.23 -3.88
CA THR A 152 14.48 -23.02 -5.11
C THR A 152 13.00 -23.17 -4.81
N ILE A 153 12.28 -22.05 -4.68
CA ILE A 153 10.82 -22.07 -4.55
C ILE A 153 10.21 -22.51 -5.87
N LEU A 154 9.17 -23.34 -5.80
CA LEU A 154 8.40 -23.83 -6.94
C LEU A 154 6.95 -23.31 -6.80
N PRO A 155 6.66 -22.07 -7.25
CA PRO A 155 5.30 -21.54 -7.22
C PRO A 155 4.41 -22.26 -8.25
N LEU A 156 3.10 -22.20 -8.05
CA LEU A 156 2.14 -22.79 -8.99
C LEU A 156 2.06 -21.94 -10.26
N ASN A 157 2.19 -22.57 -11.44
CA ASN A 157 2.08 -21.92 -12.76
C ASN A 157 3.09 -20.78 -13.02
N GLU A 158 4.17 -20.70 -12.25
CA GLU A 158 5.24 -19.73 -12.44
C GLU A 158 6.61 -20.41 -12.49
N SER A 159 7.59 -19.66 -12.97
CA SER A 159 8.98 -20.13 -12.98
C SER A 159 9.54 -20.22 -11.56
N PRO A 160 10.51 -21.13 -11.32
CA PRO A 160 11.18 -21.23 -10.03
C PRO A 160 11.87 -19.93 -9.60
N LEU A 161 11.84 -19.65 -8.29
CA LEU A 161 12.51 -18.51 -7.68
C LEU A 161 13.69 -18.99 -6.84
N TYR A 162 14.84 -18.34 -6.97
CA TYR A 162 16.09 -18.77 -6.35
C TYR A 162 16.48 -17.87 -5.19
N PHE A 163 16.73 -18.48 -4.04
CA PHE A 163 17.13 -17.83 -2.81
C PHE A 163 18.28 -18.59 -2.16
N LYS A 164 18.82 -18.02 -1.09
CA LYS A 164 19.78 -18.69 -0.21
C LYS A 164 19.38 -18.49 1.24
N THR A 165 19.82 -19.38 2.11
CA THR A 165 19.69 -19.14 3.56
C THR A 165 20.55 -17.95 3.99
N ASP A 166 20.09 -17.26 5.04
CA ASP A 166 20.85 -16.22 5.72
C ASP A 166 21.98 -16.82 6.58
N THR A 167 22.72 -15.95 7.28
CA THR A 167 23.83 -16.34 8.16
C THR A 167 23.40 -17.15 9.38
N THR A 168 22.10 -17.15 9.71
CA THR A 168 21.52 -17.97 10.78
C THR A 168 21.10 -19.36 10.32
N GLY A 169 21.26 -19.66 9.02
CA GLY A 169 20.82 -20.93 8.44
C GLY A 169 19.32 -20.97 8.20
N CYS A 170 18.65 -19.81 8.13
CA CYS A 170 17.21 -19.70 7.93
C CYS A 170 16.87 -19.03 6.59
N PHE A 171 15.63 -19.20 6.15
CA PHE A 171 15.05 -18.62 4.94
C PHE A 171 13.61 -18.18 5.23
N ARG A 172 13.20 -17.05 4.65
CA ARG A 172 11.87 -16.46 4.82
C ARG A 172 11.24 -16.18 3.47
N TYR A 173 9.94 -16.45 3.35
CA TYR A 173 9.19 -16.24 2.12
C TYR A 173 7.73 -15.91 2.40
N SER A 174 7.22 -14.86 1.76
CA SER A 174 5.84 -14.41 1.90
C SER A 174 5.08 -14.70 0.61
N THR A 175 3.90 -15.31 0.72
CA THR A 175 3.03 -15.62 -0.42
C THR A 175 1.56 -15.62 0.00
N SER A 176 0.63 -15.38 -0.93
CA SER A 176 -0.81 -15.59 -0.68
C SER A 176 -1.18 -17.07 -0.59
N GLU A 177 -0.33 -17.97 -1.05
CA GLU A 177 -0.60 -19.41 -1.10
C GLU A 177 -0.57 -20.06 0.30
N ASP A 178 -1.56 -20.93 0.56
CA ASP A 178 -1.67 -21.72 1.79
C ASP A 178 -0.64 -22.86 1.87
N GLN A 179 0.08 -23.12 0.77
CA GLN A 179 1.09 -24.17 0.69
C GLN A 179 2.29 -23.68 -0.12
N ILE A 180 3.48 -23.99 0.39
CA ILE A 180 4.75 -23.74 -0.28
C ILE A 180 5.44 -25.08 -0.62
N THR A 181 6.07 -25.13 -1.80
CA THR A 181 6.95 -26.23 -2.21
C THR A 181 8.29 -25.64 -2.62
N PHE A 182 9.38 -26.19 -2.13
CA PHE A 182 10.72 -25.73 -2.48
C PHE A 182 11.74 -26.86 -2.45
N VAL A 183 12.78 -26.72 -3.27
CA VAL A 183 13.95 -27.60 -3.27
C VAL A 183 15.05 -26.93 -2.47
N VAL A 184 15.63 -27.65 -1.52
CA VAL A 184 16.83 -27.23 -0.79
C VAL A 184 18.00 -28.08 -1.25
N SER A 185 19.13 -27.44 -1.52
CA SER A 185 20.34 -28.12 -1.96
C SER A 185 21.59 -27.41 -1.47
N SER A 186 22.70 -28.15 -1.38
CA SER A 186 24.01 -27.57 -1.10
C SER A 186 25.12 -28.53 -1.53
N PRO A 187 26.39 -28.07 -1.62
CA PRO A 187 27.50 -28.93 -1.97
C PRO A 187 27.69 -30.15 -1.05
N TYR A 188 27.24 -30.05 0.21
CA TYR A 188 27.56 -31.00 1.29
C TYR A 188 26.33 -31.69 1.90
N HIS A 189 25.14 -31.38 1.41
CA HIS A 189 23.89 -31.93 1.93
C HIS A 189 23.09 -32.53 0.78
N LYS A 190 22.28 -33.54 1.08
CA LYS A 190 21.40 -34.15 0.09
C LYS A 190 20.34 -33.14 -0.34
N THR A 191 20.10 -33.08 -1.65
CA THR A 191 18.97 -32.32 -2.18
C THR A 191 17.66 -32.92 -1.70
N ASP A 192 16.76 -32.08 -1.19
CA ASP A 192 15.44 -32.50 -0.74
C ASP A 192 14.36 -31.52 -1.24
N THR A 193 13.14 -32.03 -1.41
CA THR A 193 11.97 -31.23 -1.80
C THR A 193 11.01 -31.16 -0.63
N ILE A 194 10.88 -29.96 -0.08
CA ILE A 194 10.05 -29.70 1.10
C ILE A 194 8.72 -29.12 0.64
N LYS A 195 7.63 -29.68 1.17
CA LYS A 195 6.27 -29.19 0.99
C LYS A 195 5.67 -28.90 2.36
N ARG A 196 5.16 -27.67 2.56
CA ARG A 196 4.63 -27.21 3.86
C ARG A 196 3.34 -26.44 3.65
N THR A 197 2.35 -26.66 4.52
CA THR A 197 1.14 -25.83 4.58
C THR A 197 1.28 -24.76 5.65
N PHE A 198 0.64 -23.61 5.48
CA PHE A 198 0.70 -22.51 6.45
C PHE A 198 0.26 -22.92 7.87
N ALA A 199 -0.73 -23.82 7.98
CA ALA A 199 -1.19 -24.37 9.26
C ALA A 199 -0.08 -25.07 10.07
N SER A 200 0.97 -25.55 9.41
CA SER A 200 2.11 -26.27 10.02
C SER A 200 3.39 -25.42 10.10
N ASN A 201 3.28 -24.12 9.85
CA ASN A 201 4.38 -23.16 9.84
C ASN A 201 4.87 -22.76 11.25
N ASN A 202 4.18 -23.22 12.30
CA ASN A 202 4.69 -23.11 13.67
C ASN A 202 5.97 -23.93 13.90
N ASN A 203 6.21 -24.98 13.10
CA ASN A 203 7.45 -25.73 13.09
C ASN A 203 8.32 -25.26 11.93
N SER A 204 9.19 -24.29 12.21
CA SER A 204 10.13 -23.73 11.25
C SER A 204 11.34 -24.64 10.99
N THR A 205 11.56 -25.68 11.77
CA THR A 205 12.76 -26.50 11.63
C THR A 205 12.62 -27.51 10.49
N VAL A 206 13.65 -27.57 9.65
CA VAL A 206 13.81 -28.57 8.59
C VAL A 206 15.12 -29.30 8.80
N ARG A 207 15.04 -30.63 8.93
CA ARG A 207 16.23 -31.48 9.06
C ARG A 207 16.72 -31.89 7.69
N ILE A 208 18.01 -31.68 7.43
CA ILE A 208 18.63 -32.04 6.17
C ILE A 208 19.76 -33.03 6.44
N ALA A 209 19.79 -34.11 5.66
CA ALA A 209 20.85 -35.10 5.73
C ALA A 209 22.11 -34.57 5.06
N SER A 210 23.24 -34.75 5.74
CA SER A 210 24.57 -34.62 5.15
C SER A 210 24.73 -35.58 3.96
N ASP A 211 25.53 -35.17 2.97
CA ASP A 211 25.88 -36.00 1.83
C ASP A 211 27.30 -36.56 2.02
N ASP A 212 27.36 -37.79 2.52
CA ASP A 212 28.60 -38.44 2.90
C ASP A 212 29.59 -38.52 1.74
N TYR A 213 29.13 -38.80 0.52
CA TYR A 213 30.01 -38.87 -0.65
C TYR A 213 30.57 -37.49 -1.02
N SER A 214 29.74 -36.44 -0.99
CA SER A 214 30.21 -35.06 -1.20
C SER A 214 31.25 -34.66 -0.15
N LEU A 215 30.97 -34.95 1.12
CA LEU A 215 31.87 -34.65 2.24
C LEU A 215 33.19 -35.42 2.12
N MET A 216 33.13 -36.71 1.76
CA MET A 216 34.32 -37.53 1.52
C MET A 216 35.13 -37.01 0.34
N LEU A 217 34.48 -36.69 -0.80
CA LEU A 217 35.16 -36.14 -1.97
C LEU A 217 35.83 -34.80 -1.67
N ASP A 218 35.18 -33.92 -0.92
CA ASP A 218 35.77 -32.64 -0.49
C ASP A 218 36.92 -32.85 0.50
N TYR A 219 36.71 -33.69 1.51
CA TYR A 219 37.75 -34.06 2.47
C TYR A 219 38.99 -34.59 1.75
N TYR A 220 38.79 -35.43 0.74
CA TYR A 220 39.89 -36.05 0.02
C TYR A 220 40.53 -35.10 -1.00
N ALA A 221 39.76 -34.28 -1.71
CA ALA A 221 40.32 -33.39 -2.72
C ALA A 221 40.98 -32.13 -2.14
N ASN A 222 40.53 -31.66 -0.96
CA ASN A 222 40.90 -30.34 -0.47
C ASN A 222 41.71 -30.33 0.84
N ASN A 223 41.88 -31.47 1.55
CA ASN A 223 42.71 -31.52 2.78
C ASN A 223 44.12 -32.06 2.53
N ASN A 224 45.09 -31.53 3.29
CA ASN A 224 46.49 -31.96 3.23
C ASN A 224 46.69 -33.28 4.00
N ILE A 225 46.70 -34.40 3.27
CA ILE A 225 46.74 -35.75 3.86
C ILE A 225 48.17 -36.32 3.80
N LYS A 226 48.67 -36.78 4.95
CA LYS A 226 50.02 -37.34 5.09
C LYS A 226 50.17 -38.75 4.50
N ASP A 227 49.12 -39.56 4.53
CA ASP A 227 49.11 -40.93 3.97
C ASP A 227 48.37 -40.98 2.63
N TRP A 228 49.09 -40.60 1.59
CA TRP A 228 48.62 -40.59 0.20
C TRP A 228 48.21 -41.99 -0.31
N LYS A 229 48.85 -43.07 0.18
CA LYS A 229 48.63 -44.42 -0.38
C LYS A 229 47.30 -44.99 0.11
N ALA A 230 47.02 -44.87 1.40
CA ALA A 230 45.72 -45.26 1.97
C ALA A 230 44.58 -44.41 1.37
N HIS A 231 44.85 -43.13 1.12
CA HIS A 231 43.92 -42.20 0.51
C HIS A 231 43.50 -42.61 -0.90
N LYS A 232 44.47 -42.94 -1.77
CA LYS A 232 44.20 -43.42 -3.13
C LYS A 232 43.32 -44.67 -3.14
N ALA A 233 43.59 -45.63 -2.25
CA ALA A 233 42.82 -46.87 -2.15
C ALA A 233 41.37 -46.63 -1.70
N LYS A 234 41.12 -45.67 -0.80
CA LYS A 234 39.75 -45.35 -0.36
C LYS A 234 38.93 -44.70 -1.49
N LEU A 235 39.51 -43.76 -2.22
CA LEU A 235 38.85 -43.17 -3.39
C LEU A 235 38.57 -44.20 -4.48
N ASP A 236 39.52 -45.12 -4.69
CA ASP A 236 39.36 -46.20 -5.67
C ASP A 236 38.17 -47.11 -5.35
N ASN A 237 37.92 -47.41 -4.07
CA ASN A 237 36.77 -48.20 -3.67
C ASN A 237 35.42 -47.47 -3.80
N LEU A 238 35.41 -46.15 -3.64
CA LEU A 238 34.18 -45.33 -3.67
C LEU A 238 33.68 -45.05 -5.10
N ILE A 239 34.54 -45.18 -6.08
CA ILE A 239 34.27 -44.82 -7.47
C ILE A 239 34.12 -46.11 -8.28
N ASP A 240 33.07 -46.17 -9.09
CA ASP A 240 32.83 -47.30 -9.98
C ASP A 240 33.91 -47.38 -11.07
N ASP A 241 34.19 -48.60 -11.55
CA ASP A 241 35.22 -48.80 -12.57
C ASP A 241 34.79 -48.23 -13.93
N GLU A 242 33.49 -48.15 -14.19
CA GLU A 242 32.88 -47.58 -15.40
C GLU A 242 32.33 -46.15 -15.18
N VAL A 243 32.88 -45.43 -14.20
CA VAL A 243 32.43 -44.07 -13.86
C VAL A 243 32.57 -43.09 -15.04
N GLU A 244 31.54 -42.26 -15.24
CA GLU A 244 31.58 -41.13 -16.16
C GLU A 244 32.00 -39.84 -15.41
N ILE A 245 33.23 -39.36 -15.63
CA ILE A 245 33.77 -38.19 -14.93
C ILE A 245 33.97 -37.02 -15.90
N TYR A 246 33.34 -35.88 -15.59
CA TYR A 246 33.38 -34.66 -16.41
C TYR A 246 33.94 -33.48 -15.63
N ARG A 247 34.97 -32.85 -16.20
CA ARG A 247 35.46 -31.55 -15.76
C ARG A 247 34.87 -30.45 -16.63
N PHE A 248 34.23 -29.47 -15.99
CA PHE A 248 33.73 -28.27 -16.64
C PHE A 248 34.75 -27.14 -16.48
N TYR A 249 34.90 -26.32 -17.53
CA TYR A 249 35.70 -25.12 -17.51
C TYR A 249 34.80 -23.91 -17.24
N GLY A 250 34.79 -23.38 -16.02
CA GLY A 250 33.81 -22.37 -15.59
C GLY A 250 33.63 -21.18 -16.54
N ASN A 251 34.71 -20.72 -17.18
CA ASN A 251 34.71 -19.54 -18.06
C ASN A 251 34.71 -19.85 -19.55
N ARG A 252 34.67 -21.14 -19.96
CA ARG A 252 34.75 -21.54 -21.38
C ARG A 252 33.81 -22.70 -21.65
N LEU A 253 33.13 -22.66 -22.78
CA LEU A 253 32.37 -23.82 -23.26
C LEU A 253 33.34 -24.95 -23.61
N GLY A 254 33.38 -25.97 -22.76
CA GLY A 254 34.26 -27.12 -22.91
C GLY A 254 34.09 -28.10 -21.75
N VAL A 255 34.15 -29.39 -22.07
CA VAL A 255 34.10 -30.47 -21.10
C VAL A 255 35.26 -31.41 -21.38
N GLU A 256 36.01 -31.75 -20.33
CA GLU A 256 37.07 -32.77 -20.38
C GLU A 256 36.60 -34.03 -19.64
N ILE A 257 36.81 -35.19 -20.25
CA ILE A 257 36.41 -36.49 -19.67
C ILE A 257 37.63 -37.12 -19.01
N TYR A 258 37.46 -37.61 -17.78
CA TYR A 258 38.50 -38.27 -17.01
C TYR A 258 38.20 -39.76 -16.88
N SER A 259 39.24 -40.60 -16.97
CA SER A 259 39.17 -41.96 -16.44
C SER A 259 39.17 -41.93 -14.90
N LYS A 260 38.67 -42.99 -14.27
CA LYS A 260 38.77 -43.20 -12.81
C LYS A 260 40.20 -42.96 -12.30
N MET A 261 41.19 -43.58 -12.94
CA MET A 261 42.59 -43.48 -12.54
C MET A 261 43.13 -42.06 -12.67
N SER A 262 42.84 -41.38 -13.79
CA SER A 262 43.28 -40.01 -14.04
C SER A 262 42.66 -39.03 -13.04
N PHE A 263 41.37 -39.21 -12.71
CA PHE A 263 40.69 -38.40 -11.71
C PHE A 263 41.26 -38.63 -10.31
N ILE A 264 41.39 -39.88 -9.89
CA ILE A 264 41.97 -40.21 -8.58
C ILE A 264 43.37 -39.60 -8.49
N GLN A 265 44.22 -39.79 -9.51
CA GLN A 265 45.54 -39.19 -9.55
C GLN A 265 45.49 -37.67 -9.43
N LEU A 266 44.60 -36.99 -10.16
CA LEU A 266 44.44 -35.54 -10.09
C LEU A 266 44.15 -35.07 -8.66
N ILE A 267 43.14 -35.65 -8.01
CA ILE A 267 42.65 -35.15 -6.71
C ILE A 267 43.59 -35.51 -5.56
N SER A 268 44.35 -36.58 -5.71
CA SER A 268 45.24 -37.03 -4.66
C SER A 268 46.61 -36.36 -4.76
N THR A 269 47.02 -35.84 -5.94
CA THR A 269 48.40 -35.38 -6.16
C THR A 269 48.70 -34.16 -5.27
N PRO A 270 49.66 -34.25 -4.32
CA PRO A 270 49.97 -33.16 -3.40
C PRO A 270 50.79 -32.09 -4.12
N THR A 271 50.13 -31.19 -4.83
CA THR A 271 50.78 -30.00 -5.41
C THR A 271 50.36 -28.75 -4.67
N LYS A 272 51.33 -27.87 -4.36
CA LYS A 272 51.12 -26.59 -3.66
C LYS A 272 50.22 -25.61 -4.43
N SER A 273 49.95 -25.89 -5.71
CA SER A 273 49.22 -25.03 -6.65
C SER A 273 47.92 -25.64 -7.17
N LEU A 274 47.47 -26.82 -6.70
CA LEU A 274 46.23 -27.39 -7.19
C LEU A 274 45.05 -26.57 -6.66
N ASN A 275 44.43 -25.84 -7.57
CA ASN A 275 43.14 -25.17 -7.44
C ASN A 275 42.09 -26.11 -6.79
N ARG A 276 41.30 -25.59 -5.85
CA ARG A 276 40.33 -26.39 -5.07
C ARG A 276 39.29 -27.01 -6.00
N ILE A 277 39.04 -28.30 -5.86
CA ILE A 277 38.01 -28.99 -6.63
C ILE A 277 36.65 -28.70 -6.00
N LYS A 278 35.69 -28.32 -6.84
CA LYS A 278 34.28 -28.19 -6.46
C LYS A 278 33.47 -29.23 -7.22
N ILE A 279 32.85 -30.14 -6.49
CA ILE A 279 31.88 -31.09 -7.04
C ILE A 279 30.61 -30.31 -7.42
N LEU A 280 30.15 -30.51 -8.65
CA LEU A 280 28.93 -29.89 -9.17
C LEU A 280 27.73 -30.84 -9.08
N ASP A 281 27.95 -32.12 -9.41
CA ASP A 281 26.91 -33.12 -9.52
C ASP A 281 27.54 -34.51 -9.38
N LYS A 282 26.77 -35.47 -8.86
CA LYS A 282 27.18 -36.87 -8.76
C LYS A 282 25.97 -37.80 -8.81
N SER A 283 26.19 -39.02 -9.28
CA SER A 283 25.20 -40.09 -9.21
C SER A 283 25.81 -41.32 -8.58
N ILE A 284 25.02 -41.99 -7.73
CA ILE A 284 25.45 -43.14 -6.93
C ILE A 284 24.59 -44.34 -7.34
N ARG A 285 25.23 -45.50 -7.52
CA ARG A 285 24.56 -46.79 -7.77
C ARG A 285 25.36 -47.86 -7.05
N ASN A 286 24.68 -48.74 -6.31
CA ASN A 286 25.30 -49.81 -5.53
C ASN A 286 26.47 -49.30 -4.65
N GLU A 287 26.23 -48.20 -3.93
CA GLU A 287 27.21 -47.55 -3.04
C GLU A 287 28.50 -47.04 -3.71
N LYS A 288 28.54 -46.98 -5.05
CA LYS A 288 29.64 -46.41 -5.81
C LYS A 288 29.22 -45.20 -6.63
N ILE A 289 30.15 -44.27 -6.81
CA ILE A 289 29.97 -43.11 -7.70
C ILE A 289 30.10 -43.58 -9.14
N VAL A 290 29.02 -43.44 -9.91
CA VAL A 290 28.95 -43.85 -11.33
C VAL A 290 28.95 -42.67 -12.30
N LYS A 291 28.68 -41.46 -11.81
CA LYS A 291 28.82 -40.22 -12.57
C LYS A 291 29.30 -39.12 -11.65
N LEU A 292 30.23 -38.30 -12.13
CA LEU A 292 30.79 -37.18 -11.38
C LEU A 292 31.02 -35.98 -12.30
N LYS A 293 30.58 -34.80 -11.88
CA LYS A 293 30.86 -33.52 -12.55
C LYS A 293 31.55 -32.58 -11.60
N PHE A 294 32.62 -31.94 -12.02
CA PHE A 294 33.39 -31.04 -11.16
C PHE A 294 33.98 -29.85 -11.92
N ILE A 295 34.39 -28.83 -11.18
CA ILE A 295 35.25 -27.74 -11.65
C ILE A 295 36.49 -27.65 -10.78
N VAL A 296 37.54 -27.08 -11.35
CA VAL A 296 38.77 -26.72 -10.65
C VAL A 296 38.73 -25.20 -10.47
N LYS A 297 38.71 -24.71 -9.21
CA LYS A 297 38.61 -23.27 -8.88
C LYS A 297 39.96 -22.58 -8.98
#